data_AF-A0A2U2BE60-F1
#
_entry.id   AF-A0A2U2BE60-F1
#
_cell.length_a   1.000
_cell.length_b   1.000
_cell.length_c   1.000
_cell.angle_alpha   90.00
_cell.angle_beta   90.00
_cell.angle_gamma   90.00
#
_symmetry.space_group_name_H-M   'P 1'
#
loop_
_entity.id
_entity.type
_entity.pdbx_description
1 polymer ?
#
loop_
_entity_poly.entity_id
_entity_poly.type
_entity_poly.pdbx_seq_one_letter_code
_entity_poly.pdbx_strand_id
1 'polypeptide(L)'
;MIRDLNDLAELGRNNLDFCAKAGYSAEDFDKAATLSDEMADLLVRANGERFDANDTKRMHDRMYTLLKRPINEIRECSRFVFWRDEDRLKGYDNRYNTKPGDAPFYWLAPRWGSWITATRRSFVLI
;
A
#
# COMPACT_ATOMS: atom_id res chain seq x y z
N MET A 1 -8.63 -15.45 19.85
CA MET A 1 -8.24 -16.05 21.14
C MET A 1 -7.80 -14.99 22.15
N ILE A 2 -6.74 -14.20 21.91
CA ILE A 2 -6.35 -13.10 22.83
C ILE A 2 -7.43 -12.01 22.85
N ARG A 3 -7.75 -11.46 21.66
CA ARG A 3 -8.81 -10.45 21.51
C ARG A 3 -10.17 -10.95 22.03
N ASP A 4 -10.55 -12.16 21.66
CA ASP A 4 -11.81 -12.76 22.11
C ASP A 4 -11.92 -12.84 23.64
N LEU A 5 -10.81 -13.06 24.35
CA LEU A 5 -10.80 -13.10 25.81
C LEU A 5 -10.99 -11.70 26.42
N ASN A 6 -10.36 -10.68 25.83
CA ASN A 6 -10.57 -9.30 26.24
C ASN A 6 -12.01 -8.83 25.97
N ASP A 7 -12.52 -9.13 24.78
CA ASP A 7 -13.90 -8.81 24.40
C ASP A 7 -14.90 -9.50 25.36
N LEU A 8 -14.61 -10.73 25.80
CA LEU A 8 -15.43 -11.46 26.75
C LEU A 8 -15.35 -10.86 28.17
N ALA A 9 -14.19 -10.37 28.59
CA ALA A 9 -14.03 -9.65 29.85
C ALA A 9 -14.81 -8.32 29.86
N GLU A 10 -14.75 -7.55 28.77
CA GLU A 10 -15.51 -6.30 28.62
C GLU A 10 -17.02 -6.55 28.57
N LEU A 11 -17.47 -7.54 27.78
CA LEU A 11 -18.89 -7.90 27.68
C LEU A 11 -19.45 -8.42 29.01
N GLY A 12 -18.67 -9.20 29.76
CA GLY A 12 -19.04 -9.72 31.07
C GLY A 12 -19.15 -8.65 32.14
N ARG A 13 -18.20 -7.70 32.19
CA ARG A 13 -18.25 -6.55 33.10
C ARG A 13 -19.47 -5.65 32.86
N ASN A 14 -19.89 -5.51 31.61
CA ASN A 14 -21.07 -4.71 31.24
C ASN A 14 -22.41 -5.41 31.56
N ASN A 15 -22.41 -6.72 31.83
CA ASN A 15 -23.62 -7.54 32.01
C ASN A 15 -23.56 -8.47 33.22
N LEU A 16 -22.98 -8.00 34.33
CA LEU A 16 -22.74 -8.82 35.54
C LEU A 16 -24.00 -9.51 36.08
N ASP A 17 -25.16 -8.87 36.04
CA ASP A 17 -26.42 -9.44 36.55
C ASP A 17 -26.87 -10.69 35.77
N PHE A 18 -26.59 -10.75 34.46
CA PHE A 18 -26.89 -11.91 33.62
C PHE A 18 -25.84 -12.99 33.80
N CYS A 19 -24.57 -12.60 33.92
CA CYS A 19 -23.46 -13.52 34.12
C CYS A 19 -23.51 -14.20 35.49
N ALA A 20 -23.95 -13.49 36.54
CA ALA A 20 -24.15 -14.05 37.88
C ALA A 20 -25.22 -15.16 37.89
N LYS A 21 -26.28 -15.03 37.10
CA LYS A 21 -27.31 -16.09 36.93
C LYS A 21 -26.75 -17.34 36.25
N ALA A 22 -25.73 -17.17 35.41
CA ALA A 22 -25.02 -18.26 34.75
C ALA A 22 -23.87 -18.83 35.61
N GLY A 23 -23.64 -18.29 36.82
CA GLY A 23 -22.62 -18.76 37.76
C GLY A 23 -21.23 -18.15 37.57
N TYR A 24 -21.11 -17.07 36.79
CA TYR A 24 -19.84 -16.36 36.59
C TYR A 24 -19.72 -15.16 37.52
N SER A 25 -18.53 -14.98 38.09
CA SER A 25 -18.21 -13.86 38.99
C SER A 25 -17.41 -12.76 38.28
N ALA A 26 -17.36 -11.56 38.86
CA ALA A 26 -16.52 -10.48 38.35
C ALA A 26 -15.03 -10.88 38.29
N GLU A 27 -14.58 -11.71 39.24
CA GLU A 27 -13.20 -12.21 39.29
C GLU A 27 -12.83 -13.07 38.07
N ASP A 28 -13.80 -13.75 37.45
CA ASP A 28 -13.55 -14.58 36.28
C ASP A 28 -13.29 -13.73 35.03
N PHE A 29 -13.95 -12.57 34.93
CA PHE A 29 -13.70 -11.60 33.87
C PHE A 29 -12.39 -10.83 34.10
N ASP A 30 -12.01 -10.58 35.34
CA ASP A 30 -10.70 -10.02 35.66
C ASP A 30 -9.57 -10.99 35.29
N LYS A 31 -9.72 -12.28 35.61
CA LYS A 31 -8.79 -13.33 35.17
C LYS A 31 -8.70 -13.41 33.64
N ALA A 32 -9.83 -13.30 32.93
CA ALA A 32 -9.84 -13.32 31.47
C ALA A 32 -9.10 -12.12 30.87
N ALA A 33 -9.25 -10.93 31.43
CA ALA A 33 -8.50 -9.74 31.01
C ALA A 33 -7.00 -9.91 31.27
N THR A 34 -6.61 -10.33 32.48
CA THR A 34 -5.19 -10.56 32.81
C THR A 34 -4.56 -11.61 31.91
N LEU A 35 -5.26 -12.72 31.65
CA LEU A 35 -4.75 -13.79 30.80
C LEU A 35 -4.62 -13.35 29.33
N SER A 36 -5.50 -12.48 28.85
CA SER A 36 -5.35 -11.84 27.53
C SER A 36 -4.05 -11.02 27.45
N ASP A 37 -3.81 -10.16 28.44
CA ASP A 37 -2.62 -9.30 28.46
C ASP A 37 -1.32 -10.12 28.53
N GLU A 38 -1.28 -11.14 29.39
CA GLU A 38 -0.13 -12.05 29.49
C GLU A 38 0.14 -12.80 28.17
N MET A 39 -0.91 -13.26 27.49
CA MET A 39 -0.76 -13.90 26.19
C MET A 39 -0.31 -12.93 25.10
N ALA A 40 -0.71 -11.66 25.16
CA ALA A 40 -0.23 -10.64 24.24
C ALA A 40 1.27 -10.44 24.38
N ASP A 41 1.77 -10.35 25.62
CA ASP A 41 3.20 -10.24 25.92
C ASP A 41 3.99 -11.47 25.44
N LEU A 42 3.48 -12.68 25.67
CA LEU A 42 4.09 -13.91 25.18
C LEU A 42 4.13 -13.96 23.65
N LEU A 43 3.07 -13.53 22.98
CA LEU A 43 3.01 -13.47 21.52
C LEU A 43 4.01 -12.45 20.96
N VAL A 44 4.16 -11.30 21.62
CA VAL A 44 5.16 -10.29 21.24
C VAL A 44 6.57 -10.84 21.41
N ARG A 45 6.87 -11.53 22.53
CA ARG A 45 8.19 -12.14 22.74
C ARG A 45 8.49 -13.24 21.71
N ALA A 46 7.52 -14.14 21.47
CA ALA A 46 7.67 -15.23 20.51
C ALA A 46 7.82 -14.74 19.07
N ASN A 47 7.17 -13.63 18.70
CA ASN A 47 7.31 -13.05 17.36
C ASN A 47 8.49 -12.09 17.25
N GLY A 48 8.88 -11.41 18.33
CA GLY A 48 10.00 -10.48 18.36
C GLY A 48 11.31 -11.15 17.99
N GLU A 49 11.55 -12.38 18.49
CA GLU A 49 12.73 -13.18 18.15
C GLU A 49 12.79 -13.58 16.67
N ARG A 50 11.65 -13.69 15.98
CA ARG A 50 11.59 -14.04 14.55
C ARG A 50 12.03 -12.91 13.62
N PHE A 51 11.95 -11.65 14.05
CA PHE A 51 12.21 -10.51 13.17
C PHE A 51 13.70 -10.13 13.08
N ASP A 52 14.49 -10.41 14.12
CA ASP A 52 15.90 -10.01 14.14
C ASP A 52 16.80 -10.89 13.25
N ALA A 53 16.32 -12.10 12.92
CA ALA A 53 17.06 -13.12 12.18
C ALA A 53 16.65 -13.29 10.70
N ASN A 54 15.80 -12.40 10.14
CA ASN A 54 15.41 -12.54 8.74
C ASN A 54 16.49 -11.96 7.80
N ASP A 55 17.62 -12.67 7.71
CA ASP A 55 18.72 -12.34 6.82
C ASP A 55 18.29 -12.29 5.35
N THR A 56 17.27 -13.07 4.97
CA THR A 56 16.65 -13.01 3.64
C THR A 56 16.06 -11.63 3.36
N LYS A 57 15.37 -11.02 4.33
CA LYS A 57 14.83 -9.66 4.20
C LYS A 57 15.94 -8.62 4.11
N ARG A 58 16.95 -8.71 4.99
CA ARG A 58 18.11 -7.80 4.94
C ARG A 58 18.85 -7.87 3.60
N MET A 59 19.03 -9.08 3.07
CA MET A 59 19.64 -9.30 1.75
C MET A 59 18.77 -8.72 0.64
N HIS A 60 17.45 -8.94 0.68
CA HIS A 60 16.51 -8.37 -0.28
C HIS A 60 16.54 -6.84 -0.29
N ASP A 61 16.50 -6.20 0.88
CA ASP A 61 16.50 -4.74 1.01
C ASP A 61 17.81 -4.12 0.51
N ARG A 62 18.96 -4.80 0.75
CA ARG A 62 20.25 -4.40 0.18
C ARG A 62 20.26 -4.53 -1.34
N MET A 63 19.82 -5.67 -1.87
CA MET A 63 19.73 -5.89 -3.32
C MET A 63 18.84 -4.84 -3.99
N TYR A 64 17.66 -4.58 -3.41
CA TYR A 64 16.75 -3.55 -3.90
C TYR A 64 17.42 -2.17 -3.95
N THR A 65 18.11 -1.78 -2.87
CA THR A 65 18.80 -0.49 -2.79
C THR A 65 19.90 -0.35 -3.85
N LEU A 66 20.69 -1.41 -4.04
CA LEU A 66 21.79 -1.41 -5.03
C LEU A 66 21.27 -1.37 -6.48
N LEU A 67 20.18 -2.07 -6.78
CA LEU A 67 19.61 -2.13 -8.14
C LEU A 67 18.70 -0.95 -8.47
N LYS A 68 18.13 -0.26 -7.47
CA LYS A 68 17.13 0.79 -7.71
C LYS A 68 17.69 1.95 -8.52
N ARG A 69 18.91 2.41 -8.21
CA ARG A 69 19.55 3.52 -8.90
C ARG A 69 19.81 3.23 -10.40
N PRO A 70 20.55 2.17 -10.78
CA PRO A 70 20.81 1.90 -12.20
C PRO A 70 19.54 1.59 -12.98
N ILE A 71 18.54 0.92 -12.38
CA ILE A 71 17.25 0.67 -13.04
C ILE A 71 16.51 1.99 -13.29
N ASN A 72 16.52 2.92 -12.34
CA ASN A 72 15.91 4.23 -12.54
C ASN A 72 16.64 4.98 -13.66
N GLU A 73 17.98 5.01 -13.68
CA GLU A 73 18.76 5.66 -14.74
C GLU A 73 18.40 5.08 -16.13
N ILE A 74 18.29 3.75 -16.27
CA ILE A 74 17.86 3.10 -17.52
C ILE A 74 16.45 3.57 -17.94
N ARG A 75 15.52 3.70 -16.99
CA ARG A 75 14.15 4.17 -17.26
C ARG A 75 14.08 5.66 -17.60
N GLU A 76 15.02 6.46 -17.11
CA GLU A 76 15.11 7.87 -17.50
C GLU A 76 15.63 8.00 -18.92
N CYS A 77 16.69 7.25 -19.25
CA CYS A 77 17.25 7.19 -20.59
C CYS A 77 16.26 6.62 -21.62
N SER A 78 15.46 5.62 -21.24
CA SER A 78 14.49 4.99 -22.15
C SER A 78 13.44 5.96 -22.67
N ARG A 79 13.08 7.01 -21.91
CA ARG A 79 12.19 8.07 -22.38
C ARG A 79 12.76 8.86 -23.55
N PHE A 80 14.07 9.06 -23.58
CA PHE A 80 14.74 9.76 -24.66
C PHE A 80 15.07 8.86 -25.85
N VAL A 81 15.34 7.57 -25.61
CA VAL A 81 15.64 6.62 -26.68
C VAL A 81 14.37 6.20 -27.42
N PHE A 82 13.28 5.95 -26.70
CA PHE A 82 12.02 5.43 -27.25
C PHE A 82 10.92 6.50 -27.35
N TRP A 83 11.29 7.78 -27.46
CA TRP A 83 10.33 8.89 -27.52
C TRP A 83 9.36 8.83 -28.72
N ARG A 84 9.71 8.09 -29.78
CA ARG A 84 8.85 7.85 -30.97
C ARG A 84 8.16 6.48 -30.98
N ASP A 85 8.51 5.61 -30.03
CA ASP A 85 8.03 4.23 -29.96
C ASP A 85 7.29 4.05 -28.63
N GLU A 86 6.01 4.46 -28.64
CA GLU A 86 5.15 4.45 -27.46
C GLU A 86 4.91 3.04 -26.92
N ASP A 87 4.84 2.03 -27.81
CA ASP A 87 4.66 0.63 -27.45
C ASP A 87 5.83 0.13 -26.60
N ARG A 88 7.06 0.51 -27.00
CA ARG A 88 8.27 0.16 -26.25
C ARG A 88 8.42 0.98 -24.97
N LEU A 89 7.99 2.24 -24.96
CA LEU A 89 8.06 3.13 -23.79
C LEU A 89 7.21 2.61 -22.62
N LYS A 90 6.05 2.03 -22.91
CA LYS A 90 5.12 1.45 -21.91
C LYS A 90 5.76 0.39 -21.02
N GLY A 91 6.75 -0.35 -21.52
CA GLY A 91 7.47 -1.38 -20.76
C GLY A 91 8.41 -0.83 -19.69
N TYR A 92 8.79 0.45 -19.78
CA TYR A 92 9.71 1.09 -18.85
C TYR A 92 9.01 1.96 -17.81
N ASP A 93 7.69 2.14 -17.92
CA ASP A 93 6.91 2.92 -16.98
C ASP A 93 6.66 2.15 -15.67
N ASN A 94 6.74 2.84 -14.54
CA ASN A 94 6.59 2.24 -13.22
C ASN A 94 5.17 2.45 -12.70
N ARG A 95 4.26 1.53 -13.02
CA ARG A 95 2.85 1.54 -12.57
C ARG A 95 2.67 1.68 -11.06
N TYR A 96 3.69 1.35 -10.26
CA TYR A 96 3.67 1.45 -8.81
C TYR A 96 3.81 2.89 -8.28
N ASN A 97 4.47 3.79 -9.04
CA ASN A 97 4.65 5.20 -8.63
C ASN A 97 3.68 6.16 -9.34
N THR A 98 2.95 5.70 -10.33
CA THR A 98 2.00 6.53 -11.07
C THR A 98 0.72 6.66 -10.25
N LYS A 99 0.50 7.83 -9.62
CA LYS A 99 -0.83 8.14 -9.07
C LYS A 99 -1.81 8.26 -10.24
N PRO A 100 -3.06 7.81 -10.09
CA PRO A 100 -4.09 8.05 -11.10
C PRO A 100 -4.27 9.57 -11.25
N GLY A 101 -3.75 10.15 -12.34
CA GLY A 101 -3.77 11.59 -12.62
C GLY A 101 -2.40 12.19 -12.99
N ASP A 102 -1.29 11.56 -12.60
CA ASP A 102 0.07 12.07 -12.81
C ASP A 102 0.71 11.54 -14.10
N ALA A 103 -0.09 11.31 -15.14
CA ALA A 103 0.45 10.92 -16.44
C ALA A 103 1.37 12.05 -16.95
N PRO A 104 2.62 11.76 -17.31
CA PRO A 104 3.58 12.80 -17.65
C PRO A 104 3.14 13.54 -18.92
N PHE A 105 3.42 14.85 -18.98
CA PHE A 105 2.91 15.83 -19.96
C PHE A 105 2.95 15.39 -21.44
N TYR A 106 3.86 14.49 -21.83
CA TYR A 106 3.93 13.94 -23.19
C TYR A 106 2.77 12.99 -23.56
N TRP A 107 2.01 12.46 -22.59
CA TRP A 107 0.74 11.75 -22.85
C TRP A 107 -0.47 12.69 -23.00
N LEU A 108 -0.30 13.98 -22.69
CA LEU A 108 -1.28 15.05 -22.88
C LEU A 108 -1.01 15.87 -24.14
N ALA A 109 -0.21 15.36 -25.07
CA ALA A 109 -0.15 15.92 -26.42
C ALA A 109 -1.57 15.84 -26.99
N PRO A 110 -2.24 16.97 -27.25
CA PRO A 110 -3.56 16.91 -27.82
C PRO A 110 -3.39 16.33 -29.22
N ARG A 111 -4.26 15.38 -29.56
CA ARG A 111 -4.43 14.76 -30.88
C ARG A 111 -4.79 15.84 -31.93
N TRP A 112 -3.90 16.78 -32.20
CA TRP A 112 -4.04 17.80 -33.24
C TRP A 112 -3.62 17.20 -34.57
N GLY A 113 -4.52 16.39 -35.10
CA GLY A 113 -4.53 15.95 -36.48
C GLY A 113 -5.97 15.87 -36.96
N SER A 114 -6.71 17.00 -36.98
CA SER A 114 -8.02 17.04 -37.65
C SER A 114 -8.61 18.43 -37.99
N TRP A 115 -7.92 19.56 -37.86
CA TRP A 115 -8.59 20.88 -38.01
C TRP A 115 -7.94 21.89 -38.99
N ILE A 116 -7.01 21.50 -39.89
CA ILE A 116 -6.37 22.46 -40.82
C ILE A 116 -6.77 22.28 -42.30
N THR A 117 -7.86 21.57 -42.63
CA THR A 117 -8.33 21.47 -44.03
C THR A 117 -9.80 21.81 -44.21
N ALA A 118 -10.27 22.92 -43.65
CA ALA A 118 -11.59 23.43 -43.98
C ALA A 118 -11.74 24.96 -43.81
N THR A 119 -10.92 25.77 -44.49
CA THR A 119 -11.35 27.14 -44.85
C THR A 119 -10.50 27.74 -45.98
N ARG A 120 -10.67 27.22 -47.20
CA ARG A 120 -10.55 28.06 -48.40
C ARG A 120 -11.85 28.85 -48.54
N ARG A 121 -11.90 30.09 -48.06
CA ARG A 121 -12.76 31.15 -48.64
C ARG A 121 -12.36 32.54 -48.16
N SER A 122 -11.80 33.28 -49.11
CA SER A 122 -12.02 34.70 -49.35
C SER A 122 -11.54 35.70 -48.30
N PHE A 123 -10.32 36.14 -48.53
CA PHE A 123 -9.85 37.52 -48.35
C PHE A 123 -10.82 38.50 -49.07
N VAL A 124 -11.51 39.38 -48.35
CA VAL A 124 -12.07 40.65 -48.89
C VAL A 124 -11.96 41.72 -47.81
N LEU A 125 -11.39 42.85 -48.24
CA LEU A 125 -11.23 44.18 -47.62
C LEU A 125 -12.32 44.62 -46.63
N ILE A 126 -11.88 45.26 -45.53
CA ILE A 126 -12.03 46.70 -45.23
C ILE A 126 -10.87 47.10 -44.30
#